data_AF-A0A2I0JKV5-F1
#
_entry.id   AF-A0A2I0JKV5-F1
#
_cell.length_a   1.000
_cell.length_b   1.000
_cell.length_c   1.000
_cell.angle_alpha   90.00
_cell.angle_beta   90.00
_cell.angle_gamma   90.00
#
_symmetry.space_group_name_H-M   'P 1'
#
loop_
_entity.id
_entity.type
_entity.pdbx_description
1 polymer ?
#
loop_
_entity_poly.entity_id
_entity_poly.type
_entity_poly.pdbx_seq_one_letter_code
_entity_poly.pdbx_strand_id
1 'polypeptide(L)'
;MEDPTNPLAPVKTYHRSDQEFAPSESRSSPWSREHRTSKCCVYILLWAVISAAIALVFALVVFRVETPDFRLSDVTIKNLHYATSPVPSLNATLIANVTVKNTNFGRYKFENGTSVSVLYAGHPVGDRIVINAGRARARDTKEVNVTMEVRSSWLGSDVVSRNLSSDLNSGTLQLSTYAKLRGRVHLMEMFKRRRTAEMNCTITVDLPSEKVQNVRCS
;
A
#
# COMPACT_ATOMS: atom_id res chain seq x y z
N MET A 1 97.70 38.91 59.66
CA MET A 1 96.52 38.83 60.53
C MET A 1 95.33 39.17 59.64
N GLU A 2 94.41 38.21 59.53
CA GLU A 2 93.19 38.12 58.71
C GLU A 2 93.31 37.77 57.19
N ASP A 3 92.59 36.69 56.87
CA ASP A 3 92.27 35.93 55.63
C ASP A 3 90.94 36.53 55.03
N PRO A 4 90.34 36.18 53.85
CA PRO A 4 90.52 34.93 53.10
C PRO A 4 90.37 34.91 51.56
N THR A 5 90.85 33.76 51.02
CA THR A 5 90.40 32.96 49.85
C THR A 5 89.94 33.59 48.55
N ASN A 6 90.56 33.11 47.46
CA ASN A 6 89.96 33.08 46.12
C ASN A 6 90.50 31.87 45.32
N PRO A 7 89.67 30.99 44.73
CA PRO A 7 90.13 30.06 43.71
C PRO A 7 89.61 30.43 42.31
N LEU A 8 90.54 30.46 41.35
CA LEU A 8 90.37 30.44 39.89
C LEU A 8 91.17 29.20 39.41
N ALA A 9 90.87 28.40 38.38
CA ALA A 9 89.99 28.48 37.22
C ALA A 9 89.79 27.04 36.64
N PRO A 10 88.90 26.83 35.65
CA PRO A 10 88.59 25.51 35.06
C PRO A 10 89.40 25.22 33.78
N VAL A 11 89.31 24.00 33.19
CA VAL A 11 89.13 23.74 31.74
C VAL A 11 89.19 22.23 31.36
N LYS A 12 88.08 21.80 30.71
CA LYS A 12 87.82 20.82 29.62
C LYS A 12 88.72 19.57 29.40
N THR A 13 88.08 18.44 29.09
CA THR A 13 87.79 17.95 27.71
C THR A 13 86.85 16.73 27.70
N TYR A 14 86.07 16.63 26.61
CA TYR A 14 85.04 15.64 26.35
C TYR A 14 85.61 14.26 25.96
N HIS A 15 84.83 13.18 26.18
CA HIS A 15 84.93 12.00 25.32
C HIS A 15 83.56 11.39 25.00
N ARG A 16 83.51 10.83 23.79
CA ARG A 16 82.39 10.49 22.92
C ARG A 16 81.91 9.04 23.15
N SER A 17 80.61 8.83 22.85
CA SER A 17 79.84 7.60 22.50
C SER A 17 80.54 6.24 22.66
N ASP A 18 79.85 5.26 23.26
CA ASP A 18 79.51 3.97 22.63
C ASP A 18 78.49 3.18 23.48
N GLN A 19 77.77 2.28 22.82
CA GLN A 19 76.54 1.61 23.21
C GLN A 19 76.82 0.14 23.56
N GLU A 20 76.45 -0.35 24.76
CA GLU A 20 75.88 -1.72 24.95
C GLU A 20 75.39 -2.03 26.39
N PHE A 21 74.12 -2.42 26.46
CA PHE A 21 73.43 -3.42 27.30
C PHE A 21 73.78 -3.68 28.79
N ALA A 22 72.85 -3.29 29.69
CA ALA A 22 72.21 -4.18 30.69
C ALA A 22 70.91 -3.54 31.24
N PRO A 23 69.85 -4.31 31.56
CA PRO A 23 68.49 -3.80 31.71
C PRO A 23 68.20 -3.37 33.15
N SER A 24 67.67 -2.17 33.35
CA SER A 24 66.98 -1.82 34.59
C SER A 24 65.72 -1.02 34.30
N GLU A 25 64.61 -1.69 34.59
CA GLU A 25 63.29 -1.18 34.97
C GLU A 25 63.06 0.33 34.79
N SER A 26 62.59 0.71 33.60
CA SER A 26 61.83 1.96 33.46
C SER A 26 60.36 1.62 33.44
N ARG A 27 59.75 1.77 34.63
CA ARG A 27 58.32 1.94 34.91
C ARG A 27 57.48 2.11 33.65
N SER A 28 56.69 1.08 33.35
CA SER A 28 55.47 1.24 32.55
C SER A 28 54.67 2.40 33.16
N SER A 29 54.56 3.51 32.43
CA SER A 29 53.55 4.50 32.73
C SER A 29 52.19 3.80 32.55
N PRO A 30 51.37 3.67 33.60
CA PRO A 30 49.99 3.31 33.38
C PRO A 30 49.37 4.56 32.78
N TRP A 31 49.26 4.61 31.45
CA TRP A 31 48.30 5.51 30.83
C TRP A 31 46.97 5.20 31.49
N SER A 32 46.56 6.11 32.35
CA SER A 32 45.29 6.10 33.04
C SER A 32 44.21 5.96 31.97
N ARG A 33 43.73 4.74 31.77
CA ARG A 33 42.40 4.46 31.25
C ARG A 33 41.44 5.06 32.27
N GLU A 34 41.25 6.36 32.19
CA GLU A 34 40.32 7.08 33.02
C GLU A 34 38.94 6.50 32.74
N HIS A 35 38.41 5.82 33.75
CA HIS A 35 37.12 5.16 33.77
C HIS A 35 36.01 6.23 33.77
N ARG A 36 35.86 6.98 32.67
CA ARG A 36 34.73 7.90 32.42
C ARG A 36 33.56 7.22 31.71
N THR A 37 33.45 5.89 31.81
CA THR A 37 32.44 5.08 31.10
C THR A 37 31.35 4.52 32.03
N SER A 38 30.88 5.30 32.99
CA SER A 38 29.74 4.87 33.82
C SER A 38 28.41 5.46 33.36
N LYS A 39 28.35 6.76 33.06
CA LYS A 39 27.08 7.45 32.74
C LYS A 39 26.73 7.43 31.24
N CYS A 40 27.73 7.57 30.37
CA CYS A 40 27.53 7.60 28.92
C CYS A 40 26.95 6.29 28.36
N CYS A 41 27.47 5.15 28.82
CA CYS A 41 26.97 3.83 28.42
C CYS A 41 25.50 3.64 28.80
N VAL A 42 25.08 4.11 29.98
CA VAL A 42 23.68 4.06 30.41
C VAL A 42 22.78 4.91 29.51
N TYR A 43 23.20 6.12 29.14
CA TYR A 43 22.45 6.95 28.20
C TYR A 43 22.35 6.35 26.80
N ILE A 44 23.44 5.74 26.30
CA ILE A 44 23.44 5.03 25.01
C ILE A 44 22.50 3.83 25.04
N LEU A 45 22.55 3.02 26.10
CA LEU A 45 21.66 1.88 26.28
C LEU A 45 20.19 2.32 26.37
N LEU A 46 19.90 3.37 27.13
CA LEU A 46 18.55 3.93 27.24
C LEU A 46 18.03 4.43 25.87
N TRP A 47 18.84 5.18 25.14
CA TRP A 47 18.48 5.67 23.80
C TRP A 47 18.29 4.52 22.80
N ALA A 48 19.12 3.49 22.86
CA ALA A 48 18.98 2.29 22.04
C ALA A 48 17.66 1.56 22.32
N VAL A 49 17.30 1.39 23.60
CA VAL A 49 16.03 0.75 24.01
C VAL A 49 14.83 1.57 23.53
N ILE A 50 14.85 2.89 23.70
CA ILE A 50 13.78 3.78 23.22
C ILE A 50 13.66 3.71 21.70
N SER A 51 14.79 3.80 20.99
CA SER A 51 14.84 3.74 19.53
C SER A 51 14.34 2.40 19.01
N ALA A 52 14.70 1.30 19.67
CA ALA A 52 14.21 -0.04 19.33
C ALA A 52 12.69 -0.17 19.55
N ALA A 53 12.17 0.35 20.66
CA ALA A 53 10.72 0.37 20.92
C ALA A 53 9.96 1.17 19.86
N ILE A 54 10.46 2.36 19.50
CA ILE A 54 9.89 3.19 18.42
C ILE A 54 9.93 2.43 17.09
N ALA A 55 11.09 1.86 16.73
CA ALA A 55 11.25 1.10 15.50
C ALA A 55 10.30 -0.10 15.44
N LEU A 56 10.09 -0.80 16.57
CA LEU A 56 9.14 -1.90 16.68
C LEU A 56 7.71 -1.42 16.37
N VAL A 57 7.26 -0.32 16.98
CA VAL A 57 5.92 0.23 16.73
C VAL A 57 5.77 0.64 15.26
N PHE A 58 6.74 1.35 14.69
CA PHE A 58 6.73 1.71 13.27
C PHE A 58 6.68 0.47 12.37
N ALA A 59 7.44 -0.57 12.68
CA ALA A 59 7.41 -1.83 11.95
C ALA A 59 6.01 -2.46 12.01
N LEU A 60 5.40 -2.57 13.19
CA LEU A 60 4.05 -3.11 13.34
C LEU A 60 3.01 -2.33 12.50
N VAL A 61 3.11 -1.00 12.49
CA VAL A 61 2.18 -0.14 11.73
C VAL A 61 2.39 -0.25 10.22
N VAL A 62 3.65 -0.23 9.75
CA VAL A 62 3.95 -0.24 8.30
C VAL A 62 3.79 -1.64 7.69
N PHE A 63 4.14 -2.69 8.43
CA PHE A 63 4.01 -4.07 7.95
C PHE A 63 2.59 -4.65 8.06
N ARG A 64 1.68 -3.97 8.78
CA ARG A 64 0.26 -4.33 8.81
C ARG A 64 -0.38 -4.02 7.45
N VAL A 65 -0.43 -5.03 6.59
CA VAL A 65 -1.07 -4.93 5.28
C VAL A 65 -2.56 -5.24 5.39
N GLU A 66 -3.41 -4.28 5.03
CA GLU A 66 -4.84 -4.41 4.87
C GLU A 66 -5.23 -4.64 3.40
N THR A 67 -6.40 -5.24 3.18
CA THR A 67 -6.96 -5.36 1.84
C THR A 67 -7.40 -3.97 1.37
N PRO A 68 -7.00 -3.50 0.18
CA PRO A 68 -7.51 -2.25 -0.38
C PRO A 68 -9.04 -2.30 -0.50
N ASP A 69 -9.66 -1.16 -0.29
CA ASP A 69 -11.09 -0.99 -0.33
C ASP A 69 -11.52 -0.68 -1.76
N PHE A 70 -12.36 -1.55 -2.33
CA PHE A 70 -12.76 -1.51 -3.74
C PHE A 70 -14.25 -1.20 -3.82
N ARG A 71 -14.59 0.00 -4.29
CA ARG A 71 -15.95 0.53 -4.18
C ARG A 71 -16.47 1.05 -5.51
N LEU A 72 -17.73 0.74 -5.78
CA LEU A 72 -18.51 1.41 -6.80
C LEU A 72 -18.83 2.82 -6.29
N SER A 73 -18.35 3.84 -7.01
CA SER A 73 -18.45 5.24 -6.59
C SER A 73 -19.58 5.97 -7.30
N ASP A 74 -19.73 5.72 -8.60
CA ASP A 74 -20.84 6.25 -9.38
C ASP A 74 -21.22 5.28 -10.51
N VAL A 75 -22.48 5.34 -10.94
CA VAL A 75 -22.97 4.59 -12.09
C VAL A 75 -23.88 5.49 -12.91
N THR A 76 -23.56 5.60 -14.19
CA THR A 76 -24.39 6.26 -15.18
C THR A 76 -24.87 5.22 -16.20
N ILE A 77 -26.13 5.32 -16.61
CA ILE A 77 -26.67 4.57 -17.74
C ILE A 77 -26.73 5.48 -18.97
N LYS A 78 -26.39 4.94 -20.14
CA LYS A 78 -26.46 5.61 -21.44
C LYS A 78 -27.06 4.68 -22.47
N ASN A 79 -27.58 5.24 -23.56
CA ASN A 79 -28.11 4.49 -24.70
C ASN A 79 -29.13 3.42 -24.27
N LEU A 80 -30.02 3.78 -23.33
CA LEU A 80 -31.04 2.86 -22.83
C LEU A 80 -32.15 2.75 -23.88
N HIS A 81 -32.30 1.55 -24.43
CA HIS A 81 -33.38 1.20 -25.35
C HIS A 81 -34.04 -0.08 -24.87
N TYR A 82 -35.35 -0.04 -24.67
CA TYR A 82 -36.12 -1.20 -24.29
C TYR A 82 -37.46 -1.24 -25.03
N ALA A 83 -37.96 -2.45 -25.23
CA ALA A 83 -39.27 -2.70 -25.82
C ALA A 83 -39.98 -3.80 -25.03
N THR A 84 -41.29 -3.70 -24.88
CA THR A 84 -42.12 -4.68 -24.17
C THR A 84 -42.91 -5.60 -25.11
N SER A 85 -43.07 -5.21 -26.38
CA SER A 85 -43.85 -5.92 -27.41
C SER A 85 -43.22 -5.72 -28.80
N PRO A 86 -43.28 -6.70 -29.73
CA PRO A 86 -43.86 -8.05 -29.59
C PRO A 86 -42.98 -9.02 -28.80
N VAL A 87 -41.69 -8.74 -28.66
CA VAL A 87 -40.74 -9.51 -27.83
C VAL A 87 -40.01 -8.54 -26.89
N PRO A 88 -39.98 -8.82 -25.57
CA PRO A 88 -39.26 -7.98 -24.63
C PRO A 88 -37.77 -7.91 -24.95
N SER A 89 -37.21 -6.71 -25.02
CA SER A 89 -35.79 -6.50 -25.28
C SER A 89 -35.25 -5.32 -24.50
N LEU A 90 -33.95 -5.39 -24.20
CA LEU A 90 -33.21 -4.38 -23.47
C LEU A 90 -31.81 -4.26 -24.06
N ASN A 91 -31.38 -3.04 -24.33
CA ASN A 91 -30.02 -2.67 -24.67
C ASN A 91 -29.65 -1.41 -23.90
N ALA A 92 -28.53 -1.43 -23.19
CA ALA A 92 -28.06 -0.28 -22.43
C ALA A 92 -26.54 -0.30 -22.31
N THR A 93 -25.96 0.87 -22.08
CA THR A 93 -24.55 1.04 -21.72
C THR A 93 -24.45 1.51 -20.28
N LEU A 94 -23.82 0.72 -19.42
CA LEU A 94 -23.48 1.11 -18.05
C LEU A 94 -22.06 1.66 -18.01
N ILE A 95 -21.90 2.84 -17.44
CA ILE A 95 -20.60 3.46 -17.15
C ILE A 95 -20.49 3.53 -15.64
N ALA A 96 -19.59 2.72 -15.08
CA ALA A 96 -19.31 2.67 -13.66
C ALA A 96 -17.97 3.35 -13.37
N ASN A 97 -17.95 4.26 -12.40
CA ASN A 97 -16.71 4.73 -11.79
C ASN A 97 -16.44 3.92 -10.52
N VAL A 98 -15.28 3.28 -10.45
CA VAL A 98 -14.88 2.42 -9.35
C VAL A 98 -13.60 2.95 -8.72
N THR A 99 -13.57 3.02 -7.39
CA THR A 99 -12.43 3.48 -6.62
C THR A 99 -11.70 2.31 -5.97
N VAL A 100 -10.37 2.39 -6.01
CA VAL A 100 -9.45 1.49 -5.31
C VAL A 100 -8.74 2.31 -4.25
N LYS A 101 -9.26 2.33 -3.03
CA LYS A 101 -8.69 3.03 -1.89
C LYS A 101 -7.67 2.16 -1.18
N ASN A 102 -6.41 2.56 -1.22
CA ASN A 102 -5.32 1.85 -0.58
C ASN A 102 -4.96 2.51 0.75
N THR A 103 -5.33 1.91 1.88
CA THR A 103 -4.98 2.39 3.23
C THR A 103 -3.54 2.04 3.65
N ASN A 104 -2.85 1.20 2.88
CA ASN A 104 -1.51 0.72 3.20
C ASN A 104 -0.43 1.78 2.92
N PHE A 105 0.66 1.71 3.68
CA PHE A 105 1.88 2.49 3.43
C PHE A 105 2.68 1.99 2.21
N GLY A 106 2.34 0.83 1.67
CA GLY A 106 2.87 0.31 0.42
C GLY A 106 1.97 0.62 -0.76
N ARG A 107 2.53 0.66 -1.97
CA ARG A 107 1.75 0.79 -3.21
C ARG A 107 1.00 -0.51 -3.51
N TYR A 108 -0.29 -0.43 -3.83
CA TYR A 108 -1.05 -1.58 -4.30
C TYR A 108 -1.02 -1.64 -5.83
N LYS A 109 -0.48 -2.72 -6.37
CA LYS A 109 -0.45 -3.00 -7.81
C LYS A 109 -1.46 -4.10 -8.11
N PHE A 110 -2.47 -3.80 -8.91
CA PHE A 110 -3.47 -4.78 -9.34
C PHE A 110 -3.15 -5.32 -10.73
N GLU A 111 -3.42 -6.60 -10.91
CA GLU A 111 -3.11 -7.37 -12.11
C GLU A 111 -4.18 -7.16 -13.18
N ASN A 112 -3.79 -7.33 -14.45
CA ASN A 112 -4.75 -7.37 -15.56
C ASN A 112 -5.63 -8.64 -15.42
N GLY A 113 -6.87 -8.60 -15.91
CA GLY A 113 -7.79 -9.74 -15.79
C GLY A 113 -8.72 -9.68 -14.56
N THR A 114 -8.78 -8.52 -13.89
CA THR A 114 -9.85 -8.26 -12.93
C THR A 114 -11.15 -8.21 -13.69
N SER A 115 -12.08 -9.07 -13.30
CA SER A 115 -13.27 -9.30 -14.09
C SER A 115 -14.49 -8.72 -13.39
N VAL A 116 -15.24 -7.93 -14.14
CA VAL A 116 -16.51 -7.35 -13.75
C VAL A 116 -17.60 -8.13 -14.48
N SER A 117 -18.64 -8.52 -13.76
CA SER A 117 -19.78 -9.22 -14.33
C SER A 117 -21.05 -8.49 -13.94
N VAL A 118 -21.90 -8.21 -14.93
CA VAL A 118 -23.26 -7.69 -14.72
C VAL A 118 -24.23 -8.82 -14.94
N LEU A 119 -25.14 -8.97 -13.99
CA LEU A 119 -26.10 -10.05 -13.90
C LEU A 119 -27.51 -9.44 -13.84
N TYR A 120 -28.43 -10.02 -14.57
CA TYR A 120 -29.87 -9.79 -14.45
C TYR A 120 -30.53 -11.09 -14.04
N ALA A 121 -31.31 -11.09 -12.95
CA ALA A 121 -31.92 -12.30 -12.39
C ALA A 121 -30.92 -13.48 -12.25
N GLY A 122 -29.68 -13.20 -11.87
CA GLY A 122 -28.60 -14.19 -11.73
C GLY A 122 -27.92 -14.64 -13.02
N HIS A 123 -28.32 -14.12 -14.19
CA HIS A 123 -27.79 -14.48 -15.50
C HIS A 123 -26.93 -13.35 -16.08
N PRO A 124 -25.78 -13.67 -16.71
CA PRO A 124 -24.91 -12.64 -17.28
C PRO A 124 -25.60 -11.94 -18.46
N VAL A 125 -25.56 -10.61 -18.46
CA VAL A 125 -26.21 -9.76 -19.49
C VAL A 125 -25.24 -8.93 -20.31
N GLY A 126 -23.96 -9.23 -20.23
CA GLY A 126 -22.93 -8.51 -20.97
C GLY A 126 -21.60 -9.25 -20.93
N ASP A 127 -20.66 -8.73 -21.71
CA ASP A 127 -19.30 -9.27 -21.74
C ASP A 127 -18.62 -9.13 -20.38
N ARG A 128 -17.72 -10.08 -20.10
CA ARG A 128 -16.81 -9.95 -18.95
C ARG A 128 -15.81 -8.84 -19.26
N ILE A 129 -16.05 -7.66 -18.72
CA ILE A 129 -15.13 -6.53 -18.86
C ILE A 129 -13.90 -6.77 -17.97
N VAL A 130 -12.74 -6.44 -18.53
CA VAL A 130 -11.46 -6.54 -17.86
C VAL A 130 -11.02 -5.14 -17.42
N ILE A 131 -10.77 -4.97 -16.13
CA ILE A 131 -10.07 -3.79 -15.62
C ILE A 131 -8.58 -3.97 -15.92
N ASN A 132 -8.02 -3.03 -16.68
CA ASN A 132 -6.60 -2.99 -17.01
C ASN A 132 -5.72 -2.95 -15.74
N ALA A 133 -4.51 -3.49 -15.84
CA ALA A 133 -3.56 -3.41 -14.74
C ALA A 133 -3.29 -1.95 -14.34
N GLY A 134 -3.12 -1.71 -13.04
CA GLY A 134 -2.91 -0.38 -12.52
C GLY A 134 -2.32 -0.36 -11.12
N ARG A 135 -2.20 0.85 -10.56
CA ARG A 135 -1.54 1.07 -9.28
C ARG A 135 -2.22 2.17 -8.48
N ALA A 136 -2.58 1.85 -7.24
CA ALA A 136 -2.89 2.83 -6.20
C ALA A 136 -1.61 3.11 -5.39
N ARG A 137 -1.28 4.40 -5.16
CA ARG A 137 -0.11 4.77 -4.35
C ARG A 137 -0.37 4.46 -2.86
N ALA A 138 0.66 4.59 -2.04
CA ALA A 138 0.52 4.43 -0.60
C ALA A 138 -0.48 5.47 -0.06
N ARG A 139 -1.44 5.04 0.77
CA ARG A 139 -2.47 5.92 1.36
C ARG A 139 -3.23 6.79 0.35
N ASP A 140 -3.49 6.24 -0.83
CA ASP A 140 -4.07 6.95 -1.98
C ASP A 140 -5.28 6.18 -2.55
N THR A 141 -6.15 6.90 -3.27
CA THR A 141 -7.32 6.32 -3.93
C THR A 141 -7.16 6.44 -5.43
N LYS A 142 -7.29 5.32 -6.14
CA LYS A 142 -7.24 5.28 -7.61
C LYS A 142 -8.63 5.09 -8.18
N GLU A 143 -9.06 6.02 -9.01
CA GLU A 143 -10.28 5.90 -9.80
C GLU A 143 -10.05 5.17 -11.12
N VAL A 144 -11.05 4.39 -11.51
CA VAL A 144 -11.08 3.56 -12.72
C VAL A 144 -12.49 3.60 -13.30
N ASN A 145 -12.59 4.02 -14.56
CA ASN A 145 -13.85 3.98 -15.30
C ASN A 145 -14.00 2.65 -16.04
N VAL A 146 -15.17 2.05 -15.94
CA VAL A 146 -15.53 0.78 -16.55
C VAL A 146 -16.81 0.97 -17.36
N THR A 147 -16.75 0.69 -18.65
CA THR A 147 -17.91 0.73 -19.55
C THR A 147 -18.35 -0.69 -19.86
N MET A 148 -19.64 -0.96 -19.75
CA MET A 148 -20.23 -2.29 -19.91
C MET A 148 -21.48 -2.20 -20.78
N GLU A 149 -21.62 -3.11 -21.73
CA GLU A 149 -22.83 -3.23 -22.54
C GLU A 149 -23.76 -4.27 -21.91
N VAL A 150 -25.03 -3.91 -21.73
CA VAL A 150 -26.08 -4.77 -21.19
C VAL A 150 -27.06 -5.07 -22.31
N ARG A 151 -27.21 -6.34 -22.69
CA ARG A 151 -28.15 -6.77 -23.73
C ARG A 151 -28.99 -7.93 -23.26
N SER A 152 -30.28 -7.90 -23.57
CA SER A 152 -31.19 -9.03 -23.33
C SER A 152 -30.92 -10.22 -24.25
N SER A 153 -30.16 -10.05 -25.34
CA SER A 153 -29.76 -11.13 -26.24
C SER A 153 -28.91 -12.20 -25.57
N TRP A 154 -28.28 -11.89 -24.44
CA TRP A 154 -27.50 -12.84 -23.63
C TRP A 154 -28.38 -13.69 -22.69
N LEU A 155 -29.66 -13.34 -22.55
CA LEU A 155 -30.60 -14.05 -21.68
C LEU A 155 -31.26 -15.20 -22.41
N GLY A 156 -31.54 -16.27 -21.67
CA GLY A 156 -32.42 -17.34 -22.12
C GLY A 156 -33.87 -16.85 -22.30
N SER A 157 -34.60 -17.48 -23.21
CA SER A 157 -36.01 -17.14 -23.49
C SER A 157 -36.91 -17.29 -22.25
N ASP A 158 -36.56 -18.18 -21.33
CA ASP A 158 -37.24 -18.37 -20.05
C ASP A 158 -37.09 -17.15 -19.13
N VAL A 159 -35.88 -16.60 -19.02
CA VAL A 159 -35.60 -15.41 -18.19
C VAL A 159 -36.27 -14.17 -18.78
N VAL A 160 -36.25 -14.05 -20.12
CA VAL A 160 -36.89 -12.94 -20.82
C VAL A 160 -38.41 -12.94 -20.59
N SER A 161 -39.05 -14.10 -20.73
CA SER A 161 -40.51 -14.22 -20.58
C SER A 161 -40.98 -14.10 -19.13
N ARG A 162 -40.25 -14.65 -18.16
CA ARG A 162 -40.67 -14.65 -16.75
C ARG A 162 -40.36 -13.37 -16.01
N ASN A 163 -39.17 -12.81 -16.22
CA ASN A 163 -38.68 -11.69 -15.42
C ASN A 163 -38.64 -10.40 -16.24
N LEU A 164 -37.92 -10.41 -17.38
CA LEU A 164 -37.63 -9.17 -18.12
C LEU A 164 -38.91 -8.48 -18.59
N SER A 165 -39.90 -9.21 -19.08
CA SER A 165 -41.18 -8.63 -19.49
C SER A 165 -41.88 -7.88 -18.34
N SER A 166 -41.95 -8.48 -17.16
CA SER A 166 -42.57 -7.87 -15.98
C SER A 166 -41.81 -6.62 -15.54
N ASP A 167 -40.49 -6.71 -15.46
CA ASP A 167 -39.63 -5.62 -15.02
C ASP A 167 -39.69 -4.42 -15.97
N LEU A 168 -39.64 -4.67 -17.30
CA LEU A 168 -39.80 -3.62 -18.30
C LEU A 168 -41.17 -2.95 -18.23
N ASN A 169 -42.25 -3.70 -18.01
CA ASN A 169 -43.60 -3.15 -17.84
C ASN A 169 -43.76 -2.37 -16.53
N SER A 170 -43.06 -2.78 -15.47
CA SER A 170 -43.03 -2.05 -14.19
C SER A 170 -42.21 -0.76 -14.25
N GLY A 171 -41.40 -0.59 -15.30
CA GLY A 171 -40.49 0.54 -15.47
C GLY A 171 -39.23 0.47 -14.62
N THR A 172 -38.98 -0.62 -13.90
CA THR A 172 -37.81 -0.75 -13.01
C THR A 172 -36.99 -1.98 -13.39
N LEU A 173 -35.67 -1.81 -13.48
CA LEU A 173 -34.73 -2.88 -13.79
C LEU A 173 -33.69 -3.02 -12.68
N GLN A 174 -33.57 -4.21 -12.12
CA GLN A 174 -32.55 -4.51 -11.11
C GLN A 174 -31.40 -5.32 -11.71
N LEU A 175 -30.18 -4.79 -11.58
CA LEU A 175 -28.95 -5.41 -12.04
C LEU A 175 -28.05 -5.69 -10.84
N SER A 176 -27.38 -6.83 -10.83
CA SER A 176 -26.35 -7.17 -9.85
C SER A 176 -24.99 -7.15 -10.51
N THR A 177 -24.00 -6.57 -9.85
CA THR A 177 -22.63 -6.49 -10.34
C THR A 177 -21.67 -7.11 -9.35
N TYR A 178 -20.74 -7.91 -9.86
CA TYR A 178 -19.68 -8.50 -9.06
C TYR A 178 -18.34 -8.23 -9.72
N ALA A 179 -17.37 -7.78 -8.94
CA ALA A 179 -16.00 -7.62 -9.41
C ALA A 179 -14.97 -8.03 -8.38
N LYS A 180 -13.85 -8.59 -8.88
CA LYS A 180 -12.77 -9.14 -8.06
C LYS A 180 -11.41 -8.63 -8.51
N LEU A 181 -10.88 -7.66 -7.78
CA LEU A 181 -9.62 -6.98 -8.05
C LEU A 181 -8.45 -7.67 -7.35
N ARG A 182 -7.68 -8.45 -8.11
CA ARG A 182 -6.49 -9.16 -7.58
C ARG A 182 -5.24 -8.29 -7.67
N GLY A 183 -4.42 -8.30 -6.64
CA GLY A 183 -3.18 -7.53 -6.64
C GLY A 183 -2.22 -7.83 -5.50
N ARG A 184 -1.19 -6.98 -5.39
CA ARG A 184 -0.15 -7.07 -4.36
C ARG A 184 0.13 -5.71 -3.77
N VAL A 185 0.24 -5.65 -2.45
CA VAL A 185 0.79 -4.49 -1.74
C VAL A 185 2.31 -4.66 -1.66
N HIS A 186 3.03 -3.66 -2.15
CA HIS A 186 4.48 -3.60 -2.13
C HIS A 186 4.93 -2.65 -1.02
N LEU A 187 5.53 -3.19 0.04
CA LEU A 187 6.11 -2.47 1.16
C LEU A 187 7.63 -2.39 1.00
N MET A 188 8.20 -1.18 1.12
CA MET A 188 9.64 -0.92 1.06
C MET A 188 10.35 -1.61 -0.13
N GLU A 189 9.62 -1.79 -1.23
CA GLU A 189 10.02 -2.49 -2.47
C GLU A 189 10.41 -3.97 -2.36
N MET A 190 10.81 -4.44 -1.18
CA MET A 190 11.26 -5.83 -0.92
C MET A 190 10.10 -6.75 -0.56
N PHE A 191 9.16 -6.29 0.27
CA PHE A 191 8.09 -7.15 0.79
C PHE A 191 6.82 -7.00 -0.05
N LYS A 192 6.31 -8.13 -0.57
CA LYS A 192 5.10 -8.17 -1.40
C LYS A 192 4.08 -9.08 -0.74
N ARG A 193 2.87 -8.56 -0.50
CA ARG A 193 1.75 -9.34 0.07
C ARG A 193 0.58 -9.34 -0.91
N ARG A 194 0.07 -10.53 -1.25
CA ARG A 194 -1.12 -10.66 -2.10
C ARG A 194 -2.35 -10.21 -1.33
N ARG A 195 -3.18 -9.39 -1.98
CA ARG A 195 -4.48 -8.95 -1.49
C ARG A 195 -5.45 -8.97 -2.65
N THR A 196 -6.69 -9.36 -2.36
CA THR A 196 -7.77 -9.38 -3.34
C THR A 196 -8.92 -8.61 -2.75
N ALA A 197 -9.35 -7.56 -3.45
CA ALA A 197 -10.51 -6.79 -3.09
C ALA A 197 -11.70 -7.26 -3.93
N GLU A 198 -12.87 -7.34 -3.34
CA GLU A 198 -14.10 -7.78 -3.99
C GLU A 198 -15.18 -6.72 -3.77
N MET A 199 -16.06 -6.58 -4.74
CA MET A 199 -17.25 -5.74 -4.64
C MET A 199 -18.45 -6.54 -5.15
N ASN A 200 -19.57 -6.42 -4.45
CA ASN A 200 -20.86 -6.93 -4.89
C ASN A 200 -21.89 -5.82 -4.70
N CYS A 201 -22.51 -5.39 -5.79
CA CYS A 201 -23.47 -4.30 -5.76
C CYS A 201 -24.75 -4.66 -6.50
N THR A 202 -25.87 -4.14 -6.01
CA THR A 202 -27.17 -4.17 -6.67
C THR A 202 -27.53 -2.76 -7.10
N ILE A 203 -27.80 -2.59 -8.39
CA ILE A 203 -28.12 -1.33 -9.04
C ILE A 203 -29.58 -1.42 -9.49
N THR A 204 -30.38 -0.45 -9.09
CA THR A 204 -31.78 -0.32 -9.53
C THR A 204 -31.86 0.85 -10.49
N VAL A 205 -32.35 0.58 -11.70
CA VAL A 205 -32.49 1.55 -12.79
C VAL A 205 -33.97 1.83 -12.98
N ASP A 206 -34.32 3.10 -12.98
CA ASP A 206 -35.62 3.59 -13.41
C ASP A 206 -35.58 3.80 -14.93
N LEU A 207 -36.34 2.99 -15.66
CA LEU A 207 -36.35 2.97 -17.12
C LEU A 207 -37.00 4.23 -17.73
N PRO A 208 -38.13 4.75 -17.22
CA PRO A 208 -38.74 5.97 -17.76
C PRO A 208 -37.87 7.21 -17.60
N SER A 209 -37.17 7.35 -16.47
CA SER A 209 -36.26 8.50 -16.24
C SER A 209 -34.86 8.28 -16.78
N GLU A 210 -34.55 7.09 -17.31
CA GLU A 210 -33.23 6.66 -17.78
C GLU A 210 -32.12 6.90 -16.74
N LYS A 211 -32.41 6.62 -15.46
CA LYS A 211 -31.53 6.97 -14.35
C LYS A 211 -31.33 5.81 -13.38
N VAL A 212 -30.17 5.80 -12.75
CA VAL A 212 -29.92 4.94 -11.59
C VAL A 212 -30.67 5.53 -10.40
N GLN A 213 -31.63 4.76 -9.88
CA GLN A 213 -32.45 5.15 -8.74
C GLN A 213 -31.75 4.81 -7.42
N ASN A 214 -31.10 3.65 -7.35
CA ASN A 214 -30.46 3.18 -6.12
C ASN A 214 -29.25 2.27 -6.42
N VAL A 215 -28.23 2.38 -5.58
CA VAL A 215 -27.05 1.51 -5.58
C VAL A 215 -26.81 1.03 -4.15
N ARG A 216 -26.75 -0.28 -3.97
CA ARG A 216 -26.41 -0.93 -2.69
C ARG A 216 -25.21 -1.83 -2.89
N CYS A 217 -24.17 -1.67 -2.09
CA CYS A 217 -22.97 -2.51 -2.14
C CYS A 217 -22.70 -3.15 -0.78
N SER A 218 -22.24 -4.40 -0.78
CA SER A 218 -21.77 -5.15 0.40
C SER A 218 -20.26 -5.28 0.42
#